data_AF-A0A847P3V4-F1
#
_entry.id   AF-A0A847P3V4-F1
#
_cell.length_a   1.000
_cell.length_b   1.000
_cell.length_c   1.000
_cell.angle_alpha   90.00
_cell.angle_beta   90.00
_cell.angle_gamma   90.00
#
_symmetry.space_group_name_H-M   'P 1'
#
loop_
_entity.id
_entity.type
_entity.pdbx_description
1 polymer ?
#
loop_
_entity_poly.entity_id
_entity_poly.type
_entity_poly.pdbx_seq_one_letter_code
_entity_poly.pdbx_strand_id
1 'polypeptide(L)' 'MAENKSREQIDLNSADLDTISKLPMVGEKRAHFIVDHRPYESWDDLRKVPGLSEGMINDLKNSNATLGKK' A
#
# COMPACT_ATOMS: atom_id res chain seq x y z
N MET A 1 -7.78 24.29 -16.39
CA MET A 1 -8.31 23.86 -15.07
C MET A 1 -7.48 22.67 -14.63
N ALA A 2 -6.54 22.84 -13.71
CA ALA A 2 -5.76 21.74 -13.16
C ALA A 2 -6.41 21.34 -11.84
N GLU A 3 -7.16 20.25 -11.88
CA GLU A 3 -7.84 19.72 -10.71
C GLU A 3 -6.76 19.15 -9.78
N ASN A 4 -6.40 19.93 -8.77
CA ASN A 4 -5.53 19.51 -7.70
C ASN A 4 -6.31 18.49 -6.86
N LYS A 5 -6.49 17.26 -7.37
CA LYS A 5 -6.86 16.12 -6.54
C LYS A 5 -5.77 16.04 -5.50
N SER A 6 -6.08 16.46 -4.29
CA SER A 6 -5.41 16.04 -3.07
C SER A 6 -5.44 14.52 -3.10
N ARG A 7 -4.43 13.91 -3.73
CA ARG A 7 -4.29 12.46 -3.81
C ARG A 7 -4.07 12.07 -2.36
N GLU A 8 -5.12 11.65 -1.68
CA GLU A 8 -5.03 10.98 -0.39
C GLU A 8 -4.28 9.68 -0.63
N GLN A 9 -2.96 9.81 -0.71
CA GLN A 9 -2.10 8.68 -0.96
C GLN A 9 -1.97 7.93 0.36
N ILE A 10 -2.35 6.67 0.37
CA ILE A 10 -2.20 5.82 1.55
C ILE A 10 -0.75 5.37 1.59
N ASP A 11 -0.01 5.93 2.54
CA ASP A 11 1.38 5.56 2.77
C ASP A 11 1.46 4.19 3.46
N LEU A 12 1.96 3.17 2.79
CA LEU A 12 2.03 1.82 3.35
C LEU A 12 3.03 1.69 4.51
N ASN A 13 3.95 2.66 4.69
CA ASN A 13 4.89 2.71 5.81
C ASN A 13 4.31 3.46 7.03
N SER A 14 3.44 4.45 6.82
CA SER A 14 2.89 5.28 7.90
C SER A 14 1.41 5.04 8.20
N ALA A 15 0.63 4.52 7.25
CA ALA A 15 -0.81 4.34 7.40
C ALA A 15 -1.15 3.29 8.46
N ASP A 16 -2.34 3.37 9.02
CA ASP A 16 -2.85 2.36 9.94
C ASP A 16 -3.30 1.09 9.22
N LEU A 17 -3.39 0.00 9.99
CA LEU A 17 -3.92 -1.27 9.52
C LEU A 17 -5.31 -1.12 8.89
N ASP A 18 -6.20 -0.39 9.55
CA ASP A 18 -7.56 -0.14 9.07
C ASP A 18 -7.54 0.57 7.72
N THR A 19 -6.71 1.61 7.58
CA THR A 19 -6.51 2.36 6.33
C THR A 19 -5.97 1.47 5.21
N ILE A 20 -5.03 0.58 5.51
CA ILE A 20 -4.50 -0.36 4.52
C ILE A 20 -5.52 -1.43 4.16
N SER A 21 -6.33 -1.89 5.12
CA SER A 21 -7.39 -2.88 4.89
C SER A 21 -8.56 -2.32 4.06
N LYS A 22 -8.68 -0.98 3.96
CA LYS A 22 -9.61 -0.30 3.06
C LYS A 22 -9.14 -0.29 1.61
N LEU A 23 -7.87 -0.61 1.34
CA LEU A 23 -7.38 -0.65 -0.03
C LEU A 23 -8.02 -1.81 -0.79
N PRO A 24 -8.45 -1.59 -2.05
CA PRO A 24 -8.98 -2.65 -2.88
C PRO A 24 -7.92 -3.76 -3.01
N MET A 25 -8.37 -5.01 -2.90
CA MET A 25 -7.54 -6.23 -2.85
C MET A 25 -6.83 -6.50 -1.52
N VAL A 26 -6.59 -5.50 -0.66
CA VAL A 26 -5.91 -5.69 0.63
C VAL A 26 -6.93 -5.91 1.73
N GLY A 27 -7.14 -7.17 2.11
CA GLY A 27 -7.95 -7.49 3.30
C GLY A 27 -7.17 -7.32 4.61
N GLU A 28 -7.88 -7.42 5.74
CA GLU A 28 -7.34 -7.33 7.11
C GLU A 28 -6.08 -8.18 7.35
N LYS A 29 -6.07 -9.45 6.91
CA LYS A 29 -4.90 -10.33 7.03
C LYS A 29 -3.67 -9.77 6.31
N ARG A 30 -3.86 -9.24 5.10
CA ARG A 30 -2.77 -8.67 4.30
C ARG A 30 -2.34 -7.33 4.86
N ALA A 31 -3.27 -6.51 5.33
CA ALA A 31 -2.97 -5.28 6.02
C ALA A 31 -2.08 -5.54 7.25
N HIS A 32 -2.36 -6.61 8.01
CA HIS A 32 -1.49 -7.06 9.11
C HIS A 32 -0.08 -7.38 8.62
N PHE A 33 0.07 -8.20 7.58
CA PHE A 33 1.39 -8.49 7.03
C PHE A 33 2.09 -7.23 6.50
N ILE A 34 1.34 -6.29 5.91
CA ILE A 34 1.89 -5.03 5.42
C ILE A 34 2.39 -4.16 6.58
N VAL A 35 1.67 -4.10 7.70
CA VAL A 35 2.11 -3.33 8.87
C VAL A 35 3.33 -4.00 9.53
N ASP A 36 3.33 -5.32 9.62
CA ASP A 36 4.36 -6.13 10.27
C ASP A 36 5.69 -6.14 9.51
N HIS A 37 5.65 -6.09 8.17
CA HIS A 37 6.85 -6.15 7.31
C HIS A 37 7.42 -4.77 6.94
N ARG A 38 6.97 -3.69 7.57
CA ARG A 38 7.58 -2.36 7.43
C ARG A 38 9.02 -2.36 7.96
N PRO A 39 9.92 -1.52 7.44
CA PRO A 39 9.70 -0.53 6.37
C PRO A 39 9.85 -1.11 4.96
N TYR A 40 9.13 -0.52 4.01
CA TYR A 40 9.23 -0.77 2.58
C TYR A 40 10.02 0.34 1.89
N GLU A 41 11.14 -0.01 1.29
CA GLU A 41 11.90 0.92 0.46
C GLU A 41 11.38 0.95 -0.97
N SER A 42 10.86 -0.19 -1.44
CA SER A 42 10.40 -0.37 -2.81
C SER A 42 9.16 -1.26 -2.88
N TRP A 43 8.46 -1.18 -4.02
CA TRP A 43 7.32 -2.06 -4.27
C TRP A 43 7.72 -3.53 -4.39
N ASP A 44 9.01 -3.81 -4.57
CA ASP A 44 9.55 -5.18 -4.56
C ASP A 44 9.52 -5.78 -3.16
N ASP A 45 9.69 -4.97 -2.11
CA ASP A 45 9.65 -5.45 -0.72
C ASP A 45 8.26 -5.95 -0.34
N LEU A 46 7.22 -5.39 -0.95
CA LEU A 46 5.85 -5.91 -0.82
C LEU A 46 5.70 -7.34 -1.39
N ARG A 47 6.55 -7.77 -2.33
CA ARG A 47 6.53 -9.16 -2.83
C ARG A 47 7.05 -10.15 -1.79
N LYS A 48 7.86 -9.70 -0.83
CA LYS A 48 8.35 -10.52 0.28
C LYS A 48 7.27 -10.76 1.33
N VAL A 49 6.21 -9.95 1.30
CA VAL A 49 5.11 -10.02 2.25
C VAL A 49 4.20 -11.22 1.90
N PRO A 50 3.98 -12.15 2.85
CA PRO A 50 3.13 -13.30 2.63
C PRO A 50 1.72 -12.90 2.17
N GLY A 51 1.30 -13.43 1.02
CA GLY A 51 -0.05 -13.21 0.50
C GLY A 51 -0.21 -11.96 -0.38
N LEU A 52 0.85 -11.18 -0.64
CA LEU A 52 0.88 -10.19 -1.71
C LEU A 52 1.46 -10.79 -3.00
N SER A 53 0.71 -10.66 -4.08
CA SER A 53 1.12 -11.09 -5.42
C SER A 53 1.48 -9.87 -6.29
N GLU A 54 2.27 -10.07 -7.35
CA GLU A 54 2.67 -8.98 -8.25
C GLU A 54 1.49 -8.22 -8.87
N GLY A 55 0.45 -8.93 -9.31
CA GLY A 55 -0.75 -8.30 -9.87
C GLY A 55 -1.40 -7.34 -8.88
N MET A 56 -1.41 -7.72 -7.60
CA MET A 56 -1.99 -6.91 -6.54
C MET A 56 -1.12 -5.70 -6.18
N ILE A 57 0.20 -5.86 -6.19
CA ILE A 57 1.14 -4.74 -6.07
C ILE A 57 0.95 -3.76 -7.23
N ASN A 58 0.67 -4.27 -8.44
CA ASN A 58 0.35 -3.44 -9.60
C ASN A 58 -0.99 -2.72 -9.43
N ASP A 59 -2.01 -3.37 -8.88
CA ASP A 59 -3.29 -2.73 -8.56
C ASP A 59 -3.14 -1.65 -7.49
N LEU A 60 -2.29 -1.89 -6.48
CA LEU A 60 -1.94 -0.89 -5.47
C LEU A 60 -1.21 0.30 -6.07
N LYS A 61 -0.28 0.08 -7.01
CA LYS A 61 0.40 1.14 -7.79
C LYS A 61 -0.57 1.95 -8.64
N ASN A 62 -1.58 1.30 -9.22
CA ASN A 62 -2.63 1.96 -9.99
C ASN A 62 -3.68 2.64 -9.10
N SER A 63 -3.72 2.27 -7.82
CA SER A 63 -4.55 2.89 -6.79
C SER A 63 -3.79 4.04 -6.11
N ASN A 64 -4.36 4.50 -5.01
CA ASN A 64 -3.87 5.64 -4.24
C ASN A 64 -2.71 5.25 -3.30
N ALA A 65 -2.14 4.04 -3.36
CA ALA A 65 -1.12 3.63 -2.41
C ALA A 65 0.26 4.22 -2.75
N THR A 66 1.04 4.57 -1.73
CA THR A 66 2.41 5.07 -1.85
C THR A 66 3.30 4.43 -0.79
N LEU A 67 4.61 4.46 -0.97
CA LEU A 67 5.59 3.92 -0.02
C LEU A 67 6.26 5.01 0.83
N GLY A 68 5.72 6.23 0.84
CA GLY A 68 6.34 7.36 1.52
C GLY A 68 7.68 7.69 0.88
N LYS A 69 7.70 8.67 -0.03
CA LYS A 69 9.00 9.18 -0.48
C LYS A 69 9.65 9.93 0.68
N LYS A 70 10.95 9.65 0.87
CA LYS A 70 11.84 10.48 1.67
C LYS A 70 11.79 11.94 1.23
#